data_AF-A0A3D0PNG4-F1
#
_entry.id   AF-A0A3D0PNG4-F1
#
_cell.length_a   1.000
_cell.length_b   1.000
_cell.length_c   1.000
_cell.angle_alpha   90.00
_cell.angle_beta   90.00
_cell.angle_gamma   90.00
#
_symmetry.space_group_name_H-M   'P 1'
#
loop_
_entity.id
_entity.type
_entity.pdbx_description
1 polymer ?
#
loop_
_entity_poly.entity_id
_entity_poly.type
_entity_poly.pdbx_seq_one_letter_code
_entity_poly.pdbx_strand_id
1 'polypeptide(L)' 'FASNFVQFHNQQGYELLTEVIIKLNTSNPQIGARLVSIYNHWKRYTPELRELQKQQLEAILATDDLSNDIFEIVQAALAP' A
#
# COMPACT_ATOMS: atom_id res chain seq x y z
N PHE A 1 -2.98 -19.45 15.13
CA PHE A 1 -2.49 -18.13 14.66
C PHE A 1 -1.72 -18.24 13.34
N ALA A 2 -2.21 -19.04 12.37
CA ALA A 2 -1.69 -19.09 11.01
C ALA A 2 -2.87 -19.50 10.11
N SER A 3 -2.93 -18.93 8.90
CA SER A 3 -4.03 -19.08 7.91
C SER A 3 -5.19 -18.09 8.01
N ASN A 4 -4.91 -16.78 7.93
CA ASN A 4 -5.90 -15.80 7.50
C ASN A 4 -5.46 -15.02 6.26
N PHE A 5 -4.80 -15.69 5.31
CA PHE A 5 -4.47 -15.11 3.99
C PHE A 5 -5.72 -14.73 3.18
N VAL A 6 -6.91 -15.24 3.55
CA VAL A 6 -8.16 -15.01 2.83
C VAL A 6 -8.88 -13.73 3.29
N GLN A 7 -8.55 -13.15 4.46
CA GLN A 7 -9.22 -11.93 4.95
C GLN A 7 -8.50 -10.62 4.63
N PHE A 8 -7.36 -10.65 3.94
CA PHE A 8 -6.59 -9.44 3.65
C PHE A 8 -7.13 -8.63 2.45
N HIS A 9 -8.07 -9.19 1.68
CA HIS A 9 -8.72 -8.54 0.54
C HIS A 9 -10.06 -7.92 0.93
N ASN A 10 -10.10 -7.21 2.05
CA ASN A 10 -11.23 -6.38 2.45
C ASN A 10 -10.73 -4.96 2.75
N GLN A 11 -11.64 -4.00 2.78
CA GLN A 11 -11.32 -2.59 2.99
C GLN A 11 -10.46 -2.38 4.25
N GLN A 12 -10.85 -2.99 5.38
CA GLN A 12 -10.14 -2.87 6.66
C GLN A 12 -8.71 -3.39 6.61
N GLY A 13 -8.43 -4.45 5.84
CA GLY A 13 -7.08 -4.98 5.66
C GLY A 13 -6.17 -4.02 4.91
N TYR A 14 -6.70 -3.35 3.88
CA TYR A 14 -5.95 -2.35 3.11
C TYR A 14 -5.75 -1.04 3.88
N GLU A 15 -6.75 -0.61 4.66
CA GLU A 15 -6.64 0.52 5.59
C GLU A 15 -5.55 0.27 6.63
N LEU A 16 -5.58 -0.88 7.30
CA LEU A 16 -4.56 -1.26 8.29
C LEU A 16 -3.15 -1.33 7.66
N LEU A 17 -3.02 -1.91 6.46
CA LEU A 17 -1.74 -1.97 5.77
C LEU A 17 -1.21 -0.57 5.43
N THR A 18 -2.10 0.35 5.04
CA THR A 18 -1.76 1.76 4.76
C THR A 18 -1.25 2.46 6.02
N GLU A 19 -1.95 2.32 7.14
CA GLU A 19 -1.50 2.88 8.43
C GLU A 19 -0.13 2.34 8.84
N VAL A 20 0.09 1.03 8.66
CA VAL A 20 1.39 0.40 8.93
C VAL A 20 2.48 0.97 8.04
N ILE A 21 2.22 1.16 6.74
CA ILE A 21 3.16 1.78 5.80
C ILE A 21 3.51 3.20 6.23
N ILE A 22 2.52 4.03 6.59
CA ILE A 22 2.75 5.41 7.05
C ILE A 22 3.58 5.43 8.33
N LYS A 23 3.32 4.53 9.27
CA LYS A 23 4.14 4.41 10.49
C LYS A 23 5.57 3.96 10.19
N LEU A 24 5.75 3.08 9.22
CA LEU A 24 7.05 2.60 8.78
C LEU A 24 7.80 3.64 7.95
N ASN A 25 7.11 4.55 7.25
CA ASN A 25 7.74 5.65 6.53
C ASN A 25 8.74 6.41 7.43
N THR A 26 8.33 6.76 8.65
CA THR A 26 9.18 7.49 9.60
C THR A 26 10.17 6.60 10.34
N SER A 27 9.77 5.38 10.71
CA SER A 27 10.57 4.52 11.60
C SER A 27 11.55 3.60 10.86
N ASN A 28 11.17 3.07 9.69
CA ASN A 28 12.00 2.23 8.83
C ASN A 28 11.47 2.23 7.38
N PRO A 29 11.83 3.24 6.58
CA PRO A 29 11.29 3.43 5.24
C PRO A 29 11.60 2.26 4.28
N GLN A 30 12.69 1.51 4.50
CA GLN A 30 13.01 0.33 3.68
C GLN A 30 11.96 -0.78 3.81
N ILE A 31 11.44 -0.98 5.03
CA ILE A 31 10.36 -1.95 5.26
C ILE A 31 9.06 -1.40 4.68
N GLY A 32 8.77 -0.10 4.85
CA GLY A 32 7.62 0.55 4.24
C GLY A 32 7.58 0.40 2.72
N ALA A 33 8.71 0.64 2.05
CA ALA A 33 8.88 0.47 0.61
C ALA A 33 8.60 -0.98 0.16
N ARG A 34 9.09 -1.97 0.92
CA ARG A 34 8.81 -3.38 0.64
C ARG A 34 7.33 -3.72 0.77
N LEU A 35 6.63 -3.16 1.76
CA LEU A 35 5.19 -3.37 1.91
C LEU A 35 4.39 -2.70 0.80
N VAL A 36 4.76 -1.47 0.42
CA VAL A 36 4.15 -0.77 -0.72
C VAL A 36 4.31 -1.57 -2.01
N SER A 37 5.47 -2.21 -2.22
CA SER A 37 5.71 -3.01 -3.43
C SER A 37 4.72 -4.17 -3.62
N ILE A 38 4.05 -4.63 -2.55
CA ILE A 38 3.00 -5.65 -2.63
C ILE A 38 1.82 -5.13 -3.48
N TYR A 39 1.56 -3.82 -3.41
CA TYR A 39 0.52 -3.18 -4.21
C TYR A 39 0.89 -3.10 -5.69
N ASN A 40 2.14 -3.31 -6.15
CA ASN A 40 2.50 -3.18 -7.58
C ASN A 40 1.65 -4.05 -8.52
N HIS A 41 1.04 -5.12 -8.02
CA HIS A 41 0.17 -6.00 -8.79
C HIS A 41 -1.33 -5.69 -8.66
N TRP A 42 -1.70 -4.57 -8.03
CA TRP A 42 -3.09 -4.15 -7.77
C TRP A 42 -3.99 -4.15 -9.02
N LYS A 43 -3.43 -3.81 -10.19
CA LYS A 43 -4.15 -3.82 -11.48
C LYS A 43 -4.68 -5.21 -11.88
N ARG A 44 -4.13 -6.31 -11.35
CA ARG A 44 -4.55 -7.68 -11.67
C ARG A 44 -5.77 -8.18 -10.88
N TYR A 45 -6.16 -7.48 -9.82
CA TYR A 45 -7.30 -7.85 -8.99
C TYR A 45 -8.64 -7.43 -9.63
N THR A 46 -9.75 -7.88 -9.03
CA THR A 46 -11.10 -7.50 -9.43
C THR A 46 -11.29 -5.97 -9.38
N PRO A 47 -12.21 -5.39 -10.18
CA PRO A 47 -12.42 -3.94 -10.24
C PRO A 47 -12.64 -3.29 -8.86
N GLU A 48 -13.38 -3.93 -7.98
CA GLU A 48 -13.65 -3.45 -6.61
C GLU A 48 -12.37 -3.36 -5.77
N LEU A 49 -11.56 -4.43 -5.77
CA LEU A 49 -10.28 -4.47 -5.04
C LEU A 49 -9.24 -3.53 -5.65
N ARG A 50 -9.31 -3.33 -6.97
CA ARG A 50 -8.45 -2.41 -7.70
C ARG A 50 -8.73 -0.97 -7.25
N GLU A 51 -9.99 -0.58 -7.17
CA GLU A 51 -10.38 0.76 -6.72
C GLU A 51 -9.98 1.02 -5.27
N LEU A 52 -10.22 0.06 -4.36
CA LEU A 52 -9.78 0.15 -2.97
C LEU A 52 -8.25 0.31 -2.85
N GLN A 53 -7.48 -0.52 -3.55
CA GLN A 53 -6.02 -0.42 -3.51
C GLN A 53 -5.50 0.88 -4.11
N LYS A 54 -6.16 1.40 -5.15
CA LYS A 54 -5.83 2.70 -5.73
C LYS A 54 -6.01 3.82 -4.71
N GLN A 55 -7.14 3.84 -4.00
CA GLN A 55 -7.43 4.82 -2.95
C GLN A 55 -6.37 4.79 -1.85
N GLN A 56 -5.93 3.59 -1.44
CA GLN A 56 -4.85 3.45 -0.47
C GLN A 56 -3.50 3.96 -0.98
N LEU A 57 -3.13 3.66 -2.23
CA LEU A 57 -1.91 4.18 -2.85
C LEU A 57 -1.93 5.71 -2.94
N GLU A 58 -3.07 6.30 -3.32
CA GLU A 58 -3.28 7.76 -3.35
C GLU A 58 -3.18 8.37 -1.94
N ALA A 59 -3.72 7.68 -0.90
CA ALA A 59 -3.59 8.11 0.49
C ALA A 59 -2.15 8.07 1.01
N ILE A 60 -1.37 7.04 0.66
CA ILE A 60 0.05 6.96 0.99
C ILE A 60 0.82 8.10 0.30
N LEU A 61 0.53 8.37 -0.97
CA LEU A 61 1.16 9.45 -1.74
C LEU A 61 0.88 10.84 -1.14
N ALA A 62 -0.30 11.02 -0.53
CA ALA A 62 -0.71 12.25 0.13
C ALA A 62 -0.12 12.42 1.54
N THR A 63 0.70 11.48 2.03
CA THR A 63 1.35 11.58 3.34
C THR A 63 2.49 12.58 3.30
N ASP A 64 2.49 13.56 4.21
CA ASP A 64 3.61 14.49 4.41
C ASP A 64 4.88 13.75 4.84
N ASP A 65 6.05 14.28 4.45
CA ASP A 65 7.37 13.68 4.72
C ASP A 65 7.52 12.22 4.24
N LEU A 66 6.86 11.87 3.13
CA LEU A 66 7.01 10.56 2.51
C LEU A 66 8.46 10.36 2.04
N SER A 67 9.06 9.24 2.44
CA SER A 67 10.39 8.82 2.02
C SER A 67 10.43 8.65 0.50
N ASN A 68 11.53 9.07 -0.13
CA ASN A 68 11.75 8.93 -1.57
C ASN A 68 11.55 7.49 -2.05
N ASP A 69 12.06 6.48 -1.33
CA ASP A 69 11.90 5.06 -1.71
C ASP A 69 10.43 4.65 -1.79
N ILE A 70 9.59 5.14 -0.87
CA ILE A 70 8.17 4.84 -0.86
C ILE A 70 7.45 5.63 -1.96
N PHE A 71 7.77 6.91 -2.10
CA PHE A 71 7.21 7.78 -3.14
C PHE A 71 7.42 7.21 -4.54
N GLU A 72 8.65 6.80 -4.87
CA GLU A 72 8.98 6.24 -6.19
C GLU A 72 8.17 4.99 -6.50
N ILE A 73 8.00 4.08 -5.53
CA ILE A 73 7.22 2.85 -5.73
C ILE A 73 5.73 3.18 -5.90
N VAL A 74 5.16 4.04 -5.06
CA VAL A 74 3.74 4.43 -5.16
C VAL A 74 3.48 5.13 -6.50
N GLN A 75 4.35 6.05 -6.89
CA GLN A 75 4.24 6.77 -8.16
C GLN A 75 4.34 5.81 -9.35
N ALA A 76 5.29 4.85 -9.32
CA ALA A 76 5.42 3.83 -10.35
C ALA A 76 4.21 2.89 -10.40
N ALA A 77 3.60 2.55 -9.26
CA ALA A 77 2.42 1.70 -9.19
C ALA A 77 1.16 2.39 -9.75
N LEU A 78 1.02 3.70 -9.56
CA LEU A 78 -0.09 4.53 -10.05
C LEU A 78 0.09 4.98 -11.50
N ALA A 79 1.31 4.93 -12.03
CA ALA A 79 1.59 5.25 -13.42
C ALA A 79 0.72 4.40 -14.38
N PRO A 80 0.24 4.96 -15.51
CA PRO A 80 -0.71 4.33 -16.42
C PRO A 80 -0.25 2.96 -16.95
#